data_AF-A0A667ZMC2-F1
#
_entry.id   AF-A0A667ZMC2-F1
#
_cell.length_a   1.000
_cell.length_b   1.000
_cell.length_c   1.000
_cell.angle_alpha   90.00
_cell.angle_beta   90.00
_cell.angle_gamma   90.00
#
_symmetry.space_group_name_H-M   'P 1'
#
loop_
_entity.id
_entity.type
_entity.pdbx_description
1 polymer ?
#
loop_
_entity_poly.entity_id
_entity_poly.type
_entity_poly.pdbx_seq_one_letter_code
_entity_poly.pdbx_strand_id
1 'polypeptide(L)'
;MDGENYVGKLNDYAQKTRSVLYYKELGSDGSDHSKTFTLRAVINGRVYPNGVGKNKKEAKQNAAKQALIGLELQDPGYSVRLTLNVSQPNFTYWLNEHSQKNRISIRAVESTRDKREYQKNTHFTADFDSVERLGRGGFGHVYKARRKLEKRFYAVKIIRFKEKAQREVEALAKFQHPNIVRYHTAWTEPSEYKSDSSSSDSDSTSHSSSAQYLYIQMELCDKKTLREWIDEKNGQQRDHKRREEGLTIMKQIVNGVVYIHSENLLHRDLKPANIMFGNEGEVKIGDFGLVTEDNKSDENLIERTKSTGSKSYMAPEQVHPRHGDPHRVESRAAGLVGRFSKEFHFSPTS
;
A
#
# COMPACT_ATOMS: atom_id res chain seq x y z
N MET A 1 -22.76 -15.95 14.45
CA MET A 1 -23.65 -15.39 15.50
C MET A 1 -22.72 -14.56 16.36
N ASP A 2 -22.70 -13.23 16.34
CA ASP A 2 -23.77 -12.25 16.16
C ASP A 2 -23.33 -11.10 15.26
N GLY A 3 -24.13 -10.77 14.23
CA GLY A 3 -23.88 -9.57 13.43
C GLY A 3 -24.16 -8.34 14.27
N GLU A 4 -23.15 -7.53 14.57
CA GLU A 4 -23.31 -6.31 15.35
C GLU A 4 -24.45 -5.44 14.78
N ASN A 5 -25.45 -5.15 15.62
CA ASN A 5 -26.61 -4.33 15.22
C ASN A 5 -26.27 -2.83 15.32
N TYR A 6 -25.53 -2.32 14.34
CA TYR A 6 -25.17 -0.90 14.25
C TYR A 6 -26.38 0.02 14.16
N VAL A 7 -27.46 -0.42 13.51
CA VAL A 7 -28.73 0.35 13.48
C VAL A 7 -29.30 0.52 14.89
N GLY A 8 -29.28 -0.53 15.71
CA GLY A 8 -29.70 -0.48 17.11
C GLY A 8 -28.85 0.51 17.91
N LYS A 9 -27.51 0.36 17.85
CA LYS A 9 -26.57 1.26 18.54
C LYS A 9 -26.76 2.73 18.15
N LEU A 10 -27.00 3.02 16.87
CA LEU A 10 -27.22 4.39 16.41
C LEU A 10 -28.58 4.96 16.82
N ASN A 11 -29.62 4.14 16.85
CA ASN A 11 -30.93 4.53 17.38
C ASN A 11 -30.83 4.86 18.88
N ASP A 12 -30.11 4.04 19.66
CA ASP A 12 -29.88 4.27 21.09
C ASP A 12 -29.13 5.59 21.32
N TYR A 13 -28.11 5.86 20.51
CA TYR A 13 -27.39 7.15 20.54
C TYR A 13 -28.34 8.33 20.26
N ALA A 14 -29.17 8.23 19.21
CA ALA A 14 -30.09 9.29 18.83
C ALA A 14 -31.14 9.55 19.92
N GLN A 15 -31.66 8.50 20.56
CA GLN A 15 -32.58 8.63 21.68
C GLN A 15 -31.91 9.28 22.90
N LYS A 16 -30.72 8.82 23.30
CA LYS A 16 -29.97 9.37 24.44
C LYS A 16 -29.62 10.85 24.26
N THR A 17 -29.27 11.24 23.03
CA THR A 17 -28.88 12.62 22.70
C THR A 17 -30.04 13.50 22.25
N ARG A 18 -31.27 12.96 22.21
CA ARG A 18 -32.45 13.64 21.65
C ARG A 18 -32.24 14.16 20.22
N SER A 19 -31.48 13.41 19.43
CA SER A 19 -31.18 13.75 18.04
C SER A 19 -32.20 13.18 17.06
N VAL A 20 -32.53 13.93 16.01
CA VAL A 20 -33.38 13.46 14.90
C VAL A 20 -32.54 12.60 13.95
N LEU A 21 -32.80 11.30 13.92
CA LEU A 21 -32.13 10.33 13.04
C LEU A 21 -33.10 9.81 11.96
N TYR A 22 -32.66 9.86 10.70
CA TYR A 22 -33.32 9.15 9.59
C TYR A 22 -32.30 8.65 8.56
N TYR A 23 -32.74 7.76 7.68
CA TYR A 23 -31.90 7.20 6.61
C TYR A 23 -32.43 7.65 5.26
N LYS A 24 -31.54 8.08 4.36
CA LYS A 24 -31.85 8.43 2.98
C LYS A 24 -31.38 7.32 2.05
N GLU A 25 -32.29 6.78 1.25
CA GLU A 25 -31.95 5.86 0.16
C GLU A 25 -31.45 6.67 -1.04
N LEU A 26 -30.27 6.32 -1.56
CA LEU A 26 -29.62 7.02 -2.66
C LEU A 26 -29.77 6.28 -3.99
N GLY A 27 -30.18 5.01 -3.95
CA GLY A 27 -30.43 4.20 -5.13
C GLY A 27 -29.90 2.78 -4.98
N SER A 28 -30.07 2.01 -6.06
CA SER A 28 -29.51 0.69 -6.22
C SER A 28 -28.79 0.57 -7.56
N ASP A 29 -27.67 -0.12 -7.61
CA ASP A 29 -26.83 -0.29 -8.80
C ASP A 29 -26.49 -1.77 -9.02
N GLY A 30 -26.22 -2.17 -10.27
CA GLY A 30 -25.90 -3.55 -10.68
C GLY A 30 -27.07 -4.32 -11.31
N SER A 31 -26.73 -5.43 -11.97
CA SER A 31 -27.70 -6.37 -12.56
C SER A 31 -28.51 -7.09 -11.48
N ASP A 32 -29.65 -7.71 -11.82
CA ASP A 32 -30.52 -8.39 -10.83
C ASP A 32 -29.81 -9.47 -10.00
N HIS A 33 -28.75 -10.08 -10.54
CA HIS A 33 -27.90 -11.08 -9.88
C HIS A 33 -26.72 -10.49 -9.09
N SER A 34 -26.50 -9.17 -9.11
CA SER A 34 -25.40 -8.47 -8.42
C SER A 34 -25.81 -7.11 -7.83
N LYS A 35 -27.11 -6.93 -7.56
CA LYS A 35 -27.69 -5.64 -7.15
C LYS A 35 -27.16 -5.20 -5.77
N THR A 36 -26.73 -3.96 -5.69
CA THR A 36 -26.31 -3.29 -4.46
C THR A 36 -27.25 -2.13 -4.16
N PHE A 37 -27.40 -1.81 -2.87
CA PHE A 37 -28.24 -0.73 -2.37
C PHE A 37 -27.37 0.23 -1.59
N THR A 38 -27.61 1.53 -1.79
CA THR A 38 -26.87 2.59 -1.10
C THR A 38 -27.79 3.41 -0.22
N LEU A 39 -27.51 3.44 1.08
CA LEU A 39 -28.21 4.27 2.06
C LEU A 39 -27.20 5.18 2.77
N ARG A 40 -27.68 6.27 3.38
CA ARG A 40 -26.87 7.09 4.30
C ARG A 40 -27.70 7.52 5.51
N ALA A 41 -27.05 7.67 6.67
CA ALA A 41 -27.70 8.18 7.87
C ALA A 41 -27.59 9.70 7.94
N VAL A 42 -28.62 10.34 8.48
CA VAL A 42 -28.66 11.79 8.76
C VAL A 42 -29.08 12.00 10.20
N ILE A 43 -28.28 12.76 10.97
CA ILE A 43 -28.53 13.04 12.39
C ILE A 43 -28.51 14.54 12.60
N ASN A 44 -29.61 15.13 13.09
CA ASN A 44 -29.77 16.58 13.26
C ASN A 44 -29.40 17.39 12.00
N GLY A 45 -29.78 16.88 10.82
CA GLY A 45 -29.44 17.49 9.52
C GLY A 45 -28.00 17.24 9.04
N ARG A 46 -27.11 16.70 9.89
CA ARG A 46 -25.76 16.30 9.50
C ARG A 46 -25.79 15.00 8.72
N VAL A 47 -25.23 15.02 7.52
CA VAL A 47 -25.17 13.85 6.62
C VAL A 47 -23.89 13.06 6.88
N TYR A 48 -24.03 11.75 7.06
CA TYR A 48 -22.91 10.83 7.28
C TYR A 48 -22.60 10.01 6.02
N PRO A 49 -21.41 9.40 5.92
CA PRO A 49 -20.99 8.63 4.75
C PRO A 49 -21.96 7.49 4.38
N ASN A 50 -21.91 7.09 3.10
CA ASN A 50 -22.81 6.08 2.55
C ASN A 50 -22.48 4.67 3.08
N GLY A 51 -23.53 3.89 3.34
CA GLY A 51 -23.48 2.44 3.51
C GLY A 51 -23.99 1.74 2.26
N VAL A 52 -23.15 0.89 1.68
CA VAL A 52 -23.49 0.03 0.54
C VAL A 52 -23.71 -1.40 1.04
N GLY A 53 -24.71 -2.11 0.54
CA GLY A 53 -24.95 -3.51 0.87
C GLY A 53 -25.67 -4.26 -0.24
N LYS A 54 -25.66 -5.61 -0.19
CA LYS A 54 -26.31 -6.48 -1.18
C LYS A 54 -27.85 -6.40 -1.10
N ASN A 55 -28.37 -5.88 0.00
CA ASN A 55 -29.78 -5.59 0.20
C ASN A 55 -29.94 -4.32 1.06
N LYS A 56 -31.14 -3.75 1.10
CA LYS A 56 -31.44 -2.52 1.87
C LYS A 56 -31.12 -2.67 3.37
N LYS A 57 -31.28 -3.87 3.94
CA LYS A 57 -31.01 -4.13 5.37
C LYS A 57 -29.51 -4.02 5.67
N GLU A 58 -28.67 -4.59 4.82
CA GLU A 58 -27.21 -4.53 4.92
C GLU A 58 -26.70 -3.11 4.67
N ALA A 59 -27.21 -2.43 3.63
CA ALA A 59 -26.88 -1.04 3.34
C ALA A 59 -27.22 -0.10 4.51
N LYS A 60 -28.35 -0.35 5.19
CA LYS A 60 -28.75 0.38 6.41
C LYS A 60 -27.81 0.12 7.59
N GLN A 61 -27.39 -1.13 7.81
CA GLN A 61 -26.40 -1.48 8.84
C GLN A 61 -25.06 -0.79 8.58
N ASN A 62 -24.60 -0.80 7.33
CA ASN A 62 -23.35 -0.15 6.94
C ASN A 62 -23.45 1.38 7.08
N ALA A 63 -24.59 1.99 6.73
CA ALA A 63 -24.81 3.43 6.91
C ALA A 63 -24.81 3.81 8.40
N ALA A 64 -25.39 2.96 9.25
CA ALA A 64 -25.38 3.16 10.69
C ALA A 64 -23.96 3.08 11.28
N LYS A 65 -23.16 2.12 10.82
CA LYS A 65 -21.75 1.95 11.20
C LYS A 65 -20.93 3.19 10.85
N GLN A 66 -21.08 3.72 9.64
CA GLN A 66 -20.37 4.93 9.21
C GLN A 66 -20.73 6.16 10.06
N ALA A 67 -21.99 6.28 10.46
CA ALA A 67 -22.42 7.37 11.33
C ALA A 67 -21.87 7.26 12.75
N LEU A 68 -21.84 6.05 13.34
CA LEU A 68 -21.23 5.83 14.66
C LEU A 68 -19.74 6.17 14.66
N ILE A 69 -18.99 5.75 13.64
CA ILE A 69 -17.58 6.11 13.48
C ILE A 69 -17.41 7.63 13.40
N GLY A 70 -18.25 8.31 12.60
CA GLY A 70 -18.21 9.77 12.46
C GLY A 70 -18.62 10.54 13.73
N LEU A 71 -19.40 9.93 14.62
CA LEU A 71 -19.77 10.49 15.92
C LEU A 71 -18.65 10.35 16.96
N GLU A 72 -17.93 9.22 16.94
CA GLU A 72 -16.86 8.91 17.89
C GLU A 72 -15.60 9.76 17.66
N LEU A 73 -15.36 10.16 16.41
CA LEU A 73 -14.19 10.98 16.04
C LEU A 73 -14.35 12.49 16.33
N GLN A 74 -15.48 12.96 16.87
CA GLN A 74 -15.76 14.38 17.24
C GLN A 74 -15.29 15.47 16.25
N ASP A 75 -15.24 15.20 14.95
CA ASP A 75 -14.65 16.11 13.98
C ASP A 75 -15.75 16.83 13.16
N PRO A 76 -15.87 18.18 13.20
CA PRO A 76 -16.78 18.94 12.35
C PRO A 76 -16.38 18.95 10.86
N GLY A 77 -15.16 18.52 10.53
CA GLY A 77 -14.55 18.61 9.21
C GLY A 77 -14.19 17.27 8.55
N TYR A 78 -14.72 16.14 9.03
CA TYR A 78 -14.41 14.80 8.50
C TYR A 78 -15.03 14.56 7.11
N SER A 79 -14.52 15.25 6.10
CA SER A 79 -14.58 14.81 4.71
C SER A 79 -13.49 13.76 4.51
N VAL A 80 -13.76 12.51 4.91
CA VAL A 80 -12.94 11.41 4.44
C VAL A 80 -13.16 11.26 2.95
N ARG A 81 -12.05 11.41 2.22
CA ARG A 81 -11.85 10.90 0.87
C ARG A 81 -12.24 9.42 0.89
N LEU A 82 -13.47 9.14 0.48
CA LEU A 82 -13.91 7.79 0.17
C LEU A 82 -13.02 7.25 -0.94
N THR A 83 -12.35 6.15 -0.62
CA THR A 83 -11.92 5.16 -1.59
C THR A 83 -13.13 4.79 -2.44
N LEU A 84 -13.21 5.42 -3.60
CA LEU A 84 -14.12 5.05 -4.66
C LEU A 84 -13.68 3.67 -5.16
N ASN A 85 -14.34 2.63 -4.65
CA ASN A 85 -14.41 1.36 -5.37
C ASN A 85 -15.40 1.58 -6.52
N VAL A 86 -14.92 2.26 -7.56
CA VAL A 86 -15.65 2.43 -8.80
C VAL A 86 -15.41 1.17 -9.62
N SER A 87 -16.40 0.29 -9.65
CA SER A 87 -16.63 -0.51 -10.85
C SER A 87 -16.69 0.48 -12.01
N GLN A 88 -15.75 0.35 -12.94
CA GLN A 88 -15.37 1.37 -13.93
C GLN A 88 -16.50 2.33 -14.33
N PRO A 89 -16.29 3.67 -14.33
CA PRO A 89 -17.35 4.59 -14.73
C PRO A 89 -17.75 4.28 -16.17
N ASN A 90 -19.03 4.05 -16.41
CA ASN A 90 -19.58 3.96 -17.75
C ASN A 90 -19.62 5.38 -18.35
N PHE A 91 -18.46 5.87 -18.82
CA PHE A 91 -18.28 7.20 -19.39
C PHE A 91 -19.25 7.49 -20.53
N THR A 92 -19.67 6.45 -21.26
CA THR A 92 -20.73 6.51 -22.28
C THR A 92 -22.07 6.99 -21.71
N TYR A 93 -22.45 6.55 -20.52
CA TYR A 93 -23.68 7.01 -19.86
C TYR A 93 -23.56 8.48 -19.42
N TRP A 94 -22.44 8.85 -18.81
CA TRP A 94 -22.20 10.24 -18.38
C TRP A 94 -22.18 11.23 -19.55
N LEU A 95 -21.51 10.88 -20.66
CA LEU A 95 -21.47 11.69 -21.86
C LEU A 95 -22.87 11.85 -22.49
N ASN A 96 -23.69 10.80 -22.48
CA ASN A 96 -25.07 10.86 -22.96
C ASN A 96 -25.95 11.76 -22.09
N GLU A 97 -25.82 11.67 -20.76
CA GLU A 97 -26.55 12.54 -19.82
C GLU A 97 -26.15 14.03 -20.00
N HIS A 98 -24.85 14.29 -20.15
CA HIS A 98 -24.32 15.65 -20.33
C HIS A 98 -24.71 16.25 -21.69
N SER A 99 -24.66 15.43 -22.75
CA SER A 99 -25.14 15.76 -24.10
C SER A 99 -26.60 16.23 -24.07
N GLN A 100 -27.48 15.50 -23.39
CA GLN A 100 -28.91 15.83 -23.32
C GLN A 100 -29.18 17.05 -22.45
N LYS A 101 -28.54 17.16 -21.27
CA LYS A 101 -28.73 18.31 -20.36
C LYS A 101 -28.26 19.62 -20.96
N ASN A 102 -27.17 19.59 -21.73
CA ASN A 102 -26.56 20.80 -22.30
C ASN A 102 -26.85 21.01 -23.79
N ARG A 103 -27.69 20.15 -24.40
CA ARG A 103 -28.04 20.17 -25.84
C ARG A 103 -26.81 20.15 -26.76
N ILE A 104 -25.76 19.44 -26.36
CA ILE A 104 -24.52 19.28 -27.13
C ILE A 104 -24.61 17.97 -27.89
N SER A 105 -24.56 17.98 -29.22
CA SER A 105 -24.54 16.75 -30.02
C SER A 105 -23.20 16.05 -29.88
N ILE A 106 -23.18 14.90 -29.18
CA ILE A 106 -22.00 14.04 -29.06
C ILE A 106 -22.23 12.81 -29.95
N ARG A 107 -21.41 12.65 -30.99
CA ARG A 107 -21.42 11.49 -31.87
C ARG A 107 -20.20 10.63 -31.59
N ALA A 108 -20.42 9.35 -31.26
CA ALA A 108 -19.33 8.39 -31.28
C ALA A 108 -18.86 8.22 -32.73
N VAL A 109 -17.61 8.55 -32.99
CA VAL A 109 -16.97 8.32 -34.29
C VAL A 109 -16.00 7.17 -34.09
N GLU A 110 -16.06 6.15 -34.95
CA GLU A 110 -15.01 5.14 -34.99
C GLU A 110 -13.70 5.83 -35.34
N SER A 111 -12.78 5.83 -34.38
CA SER A 111 -11.46 6.39 -34.59
C SER A 111 -10.71 5.48 -35.56
N THR A 112 -10.39 6.01 -36.75
CA THR A 112 -9.41 5.41 -37.66
C THR A 112 -7.97 5.55 -37.14
N ARG A 113 -7.77 6.12 -35.94
CA ARG A 113 -6.44 6.24 -35.34
C ARG A 113 -5.94 4.90 -34.83
N ASP A 114 -4.69 4.62 -35.18
CA ASP A 114 -3.96 3.39 -34.94
C ASP A 114 -4.01 3.00 -33.44
N LYS A 115 -4.40 1.75 -33.13
CA LYS A 115 -4.51 1.22 -31.74
C LYS A 115 -3.23 1.40 -30.91
N ARG A 116 -2.09 1.62 -31.58
CA ARG A 116 -0.78 1.94 -30.98
C ARG A 116 -0.76 3.25 -30.20
N GLU A 117 -1.63 4.22 -30.52
CA GLU A 117 -1.66 5.53 -29.86
C GLU A 117 -2.30 5.46 -28.45
N TYR A 118 -3.27 4.55 -28.25
CA TYR A 118 -3.93 4.35 -26.95
C TYR A 118 -3.02 3.67 -25.90
N GLN A 119 -2.00 2.93 -26.34
CA GLN A 119 -1.00 2.33 -25.44
C GLN A 119 0.01 3.34 -24.87
N LYS A 120 0.07 4.57 -25.40
CA LYS A 120 1.04 5.59 -24.94
C LYS A 120 0.52 6.51 -23.83
N ASN A 121 -0.80 6.59 -23.62
CA ASN A 121 -1.42 7.45 -22.61
C ASN A 121 -1.94 6.63 -21.43
N THR A 122 -1.01 6.08 -20.64
CA THR A 122 -1.38 5.49 -19.35
C THR A 122 -1.44 6.59 -18.28
N HIS A 123 -2.07 6.31 -17.12
CA HIS A 123 -2.11 7.27 -16.01
C HIS A 123 -0.68 7.65 -15.58
N PHE A 124 0.23 6.68 -15.56
CA PHE A 124 1.63 6.90 -15.25
C PHE A 124 2.32 7.86 -16.23
N THR A 125 2.20 7.65 -17.56
CA THR A 125 2.83 8.56 -18.53
C THR A 125 2.11 9.91 -18.66
N ALA A 126 0.83 9.98 -18.29
CA ALA A 126 0.07 11.22 -18.22
C ALA A 126 0.55 12.12 -17.06
N ASP A 127 0.77 11.55 -15.87
CA ASP A 127 1.09 12.30 -14.65
C ASP A 127 2.59 12.47 -14.40
N PHE A 128 3.43 11.60 -14.97
CA PHE A 128 4.86 11.57 -14.71
C PHE A 128 5.70 11.80 -15.97
N ASP A 129 6.85 12.43 -15.78
CA ASP A 129 7.92 12.59 -16.76
C ASP A 129 9.28 12.22 -16.15
N SER A 130 10.36 12.32 -16.95
CA SER A 130 11.73 12.04 -16.50
C SER A 130 11.87 10.68 -15.80
N VAL A 131 11.34 9.63 -16.43
CA VAL A 131 11.28 8.29 -15.87
C VAL A 131 12.61 7.56 -16.08
N GLU A 132 13.30 7.22 -14.98
CA GLU A 132 14.58 6.51 -14.94
C GLU A 132 14.39 5.20 -14.16
N ARG A 133 14.83 4.06 -14.70
CA ARG A 133 14.76 2.79 -13.97
C ARG A 133 15.81 2.77 -12.87
N LEU A 134 15.39 2.65 -11.61
CA LEU A 134 16.28 2.54 -10.45
C LEU A 134 16.75 1.11 -10.22
N GLY A 135 15.88 0.13 -10.44
CA GLY A 135 16.22 -1.27 -10.22
C GLY A 135 15.16 -2.25 -10.67
N ARG A 136 15.54 -3.53 -10.68
CA ARG A 136 14.66 -4.68 -10.90
C ARG A 136 14.71 -5.56 -9.66
N GLY A 137 13.54 -5.80 -9.05
CA GLY A 137 13.38 -6.73 -7.93
C GLY A 137 12.72 -8.03 -8.37
N GLY A 138 12.62 -9.00 -7.45
CA GLY A 138 11.94 -10.28 -7.71
C GLY A 138 10.44 -10.16 -8.02
N PHE A 139 9.83 -9.00 -7.71
CA PHE A 139 8.39 -8.76 -7.84
C PHE A 139 8.02 -7.75 -8.93
N GLY A 140 9.00 -7.09 -9.55
CA GLY A 140 8.77 -6.08 -10.58
C GLY A 140 9.89 -5.05 -10.71
N HIS A 141 9.54 -3.85 -11.15
CA HIS A 141 10.48 -2.78 -11.49
C HIS A 141 10.22 -1.53 -10.65
N VAL A 142 11.29 -0.82 -10.29
CA VAL A 142 11.20 0.46 -9.58
C VAL A 142 11.77 1.56 -10.46
N TYR A 143 11.02 2.65 -10.59
CA TYR A 143 11.38 3.81 -11.38
C TYR A 143 11.46 5.06 -10.52
N LYS A 144 12.44 5.91 -10.78
CA LYS A 144 12.42 7.32 -10.41
C LYS A 144 11.59 8.04 -11.45
N ALA A 145 10.58 8.78 -11.02
CA ALA A 145 9.70 9.51 -11.91
C ALA A 145 9.36 10.87 -11.30
N ARG A 146 9.32 11.93 -12.11
CA ARG A 146 8.94 13.26 -11.66
C ARG A 146 7.46 13.49 -11.93
N ARG A 147 6.70 13.86 -10.90
CA ARG A 147 5.29 14.20 -11.05
C ARG A 147 5.18 15.59 -11.69
N LYS A 148 4.49 15.69 -12.83
CA LYS A 148 4.54 16.87 -13.71
C LYS A 148 4.05 18.16 -13.04
N LEU A 149 2.98 18.08 -12.23
CA LEU A 149 2.38 19.23 -11.57
C LEU A 149 3.22 19.74 -10.39
N GLU A 150 3.75 18.82 -9.58
CA GLU A 150 4.49 19.15 -8.36
C GLU A 150 5.98 19.40 -8.61
N LYS A 151 6.48 19.00 -9.80
CA LYS A 151 7.91 19.01 -10.15
C LYS A 151 8.79 18.24 -9.15
N ARG A 152 8.19 17.31 -8.39
CA ARG A 152 8.86 16.50 -7.37
C ARG A 152 9.10 15.09 -7.87
N PHE A 153 10.27 14.53 -7.55
CA PHE A 153 10.61 13.15 -7.87
C PHE A 153 10.07 12.19 -6.80
N TYR A 154 9.64 11.03 -7.28
CA TYR A 154 9.13 9.91 -6.50
C TYR A 154 9.75 8.60 -6.98
N ALA A 155 9.73 7.60 -6.11
CA ALA A 155 9.93 6.21 -6.51
C ALA A 155 8.57 5.59 -6.83
N VAL A 156 8.44 4.95 -8.00
CA VAL A 156 7.23 4.25 -8.43
C VAL A 156 7.59 2.78 -8.65
N LYS A 157 7.07 1.93 -7.77
CA LYS A 157 7.23 0.47 -7.84
C LYS A 157 6.07 -0.10 -8.64
N ILE A 158 6.38 -0.81 -9.72
CA ILE A 158 5.42 -1.42 -10.64
C ILE A 158 5.52 -2.93 -10.48
N ILE A 159 4.43 -3.56 -10.06
CA ILE A 159 4.35 -5.00 -9.83
C ILE A 159 3.09 -5.58 -10.46
N ARG A 160 3.13 -6.86 -10.84
CA ARG A 160 1.92 -7.54 -11.32
C ARG A 160 0.91 -7.66 -10.18
N PHE A 161 -0.32 -7.22 -10.41
CA PHE A 161 -1.36 -7.23 -9.39
C PHE A 161 -1.83 -8.67 -9.13
N LYS A 162 -1.55 -9.14 -7.90
CA LYS A 162 -1.96 -10.43 -7.34
C LYS A 162 -2.42 -10.19 -5.90
N GLU A 163 -3.13 -11.13 -5.28
CA GLU A 163 -3.63 -11.01 -3.90
C GLU A 163 -2.56 -10.58 -2.88
N LYS A 164 -1.32 -11.06 -3.04
CA LYS A 164 -0.20 -10.68 -2.15
C LYS A 164 0.23 -9.21 -2.30
N ALA A 165 0.07 -8.62 -3.49
CA ALA A 165 0.45 -7.23 -3.77
C ALA A 165 -0.43 -6.23 -3.02
N GLN A 166 -1.69 -6.59 -2.75
CA GLN A 166 -2.61 -5.74 -2.00
C GLN A 166 -2.14 -5.52 -0.55
N ARG A 167 -1.56 -6.55 0.09
CA ARG A 167 -1.04 -6.45 1.45
C ARG A 167 0.09 -5.44 1.59
N GLU A 168 0.93 -5.31 0.56
CA GLU A 168 2.02 -4.32 0.57
C GLU A 168 1.45 -2.90 0.64
N VAL A 169 0.43 -2.58 -0.16
CA VAL A 169 -0.23 -1.28 -0.15
C VAL A 169 -0.99 -1.05 1.16
N GLU A 170 -1.71 -2.04 1.66
CA GLU A 170 -2.45 -1.94 2.92
C GLU A 170 -1.53 -1.70 4.12
N ALA A 171 -0.36 -2.35 4.15
CA ALA A 171 0.65 -2.11 5.19
C ALA A 171 1.26 -0.71 5.04
N LEU A 172 1.76 -0.37 3.84
CA LEU A 172 2.38 0.92 3.55
C LEU A 172 1.46 2.11 3.86
N ALA A 173 0.15 1.97 3.60
CA ALA A 173 -0.83 3.00 3.89
C ALA A 173 -1.05 3.26 5.39
N LYS A 174 -0.71 2.30 6.27
CA LYS A 174 -0.77 2.48 7.73
C LYS A 174 0.45 3.21 8.27
N PHE A 175 1.59 3.10 7.60
CA PHE A 175 2.85 3.55 8.17
C PHE A 175 3.05 5.05 8.05
N GLN A 176 3.26 5.69 9.20
CA GLN A 176 3.72 7.06 9.32
C GLN A 176 4.86 7.14 10.33
N HIS A 177 6.09 6.91 9.85
CA HIS A 177 7.28 6.88 10.70
C HIS A 177 8.51 7.40 9.94
N PRO A 178 9.41 8.19 10.57
CA PRO A 178 10.58 8.76 9.90
C PRO A 178 11.52 7.72 9.29
N ASN A 179 11.63 6.53 9.93
CA ASN A 179 12.49 5.44 9.49
C ASN A 179 11.81 4.39 8.59
N ILE A 180 10.68 4.73 7.99
CA ILE A 180 9.98 3.90 7.00
C ILE A 180 9.73 4.73 5.76
N VAL A 181 9.91 4.13 4.58
CA VAL A 181 9.61 4.79 3.31
C VAL A 181 8.16 5.24 3.28
N ARG A 182 7.94 6.54 3.10
CA ARG A 182 6.63 7.16 3.01
C ARG A 182 5.89 6.70 1.77
N TYR A 183 4.71 6.13 2.00
CA TYR A 183 3.70 5.90 0.98
C TYR A 183 2.96 7.19 0.62
N HIS A 184 2.69 7.38 -0.68
CA HIS A 184 1.90 8.51 -1.18
C HIS A 184 0.55 8.06 -1.74
N THR A 185 0.55 7.12 -2.67
CA THR A 185 -0.66 6.60 -3.30
C THR A 185 -0.34 5.33 -4.10
N ALA A 186 -1.36 4.61 -4.52
CA ALA A 186 -1.24 3.51 -5.47
C ALA A 186 -2.42 3.53 -6.45
N TRP A 187 -2.21 2.98 -7.64
CA TRP A 187 -3.25 2.80 -8.66
C TRP A 187 -2.98 1.55 -9.50
N THR A 188 -3.98 1.11 -10.26
CA THR A 188 -3.84 -0.03 -11.16
C THR A 188 -3.90 0.40 -12.63
N GLU A 189 -3.14 -0.30 -13.48
CA GLU A 189 -3.20 -0.15 -14.95
C GLU A 189 -3.26 -1.52 -15.63
N PRO A 190 -3.84 -1.62 -16.84
CA PRO A 190 -3.93 -2.89 -17.58
C PRO A 190 -2.61 -3.33 -18.23
N SER A 191 -1.55 -2.52 -18.14
CA SER A 191 -0.26 -2.82 -18.76
C SER A 191 0.91 -2.36 -17.88
N GLU A 192 2.02 -3.07 -17.97
CA GLU A 192 3.29 -2.62 -17.41
C GLU A 192 3.85 -1.44 -18.21
N TYR A 193 4.50 -0.51 -17.53
CA TYR A 193 5.27 0.53 -18.19
C TYR A 193 6.46 -0.08 -18.95
N LYS A 194 6.51 0.13 -20.26
CA LYS A 194 7.62 -0.26 -21.12
C LYS A 194 8.40 0.99 -21.51
N SER A 195 9.67 1.06 -21.13
CA SER A 195 10.57 2.12 -21.59
C SER A 195 10.93 1.88 -23.06
N ASP A 196 10.95 2.93 -23.88
CA ASP A 196 11.30 2.87 -25.31
C ASP A 196 12.75 2.37 -25.59
N SER A 197 13.53 2.08 -24.55
CA SER A 197 14.98 1.81 -24.59
C SER A 197 15.37 0.36 -24.32
N SER A 198 14.44 -0.58 -24.11
CA SER A 198 14.78 -2.00 -23.98
C SER A 198 14.49 -2.75 -25.28
N SER A 199 15.56 -3.11 -25.97
CA SER A 199 15.62 -4.17 -26.98
C SER A 199 14.92 -5.43 -26.48
N SER A 200 13.98 -5.92 -27.28
CA SER A 200 13.52 -7.31 -27.41
C SER A 200 13.88 -8.28 -26.28
N ASP A 201 13.11 -8.28 -25.20
CA ASP A 201 12.81 -9.54 -24.50
C ASP A 201 11.40 -9.95 -24.93
N SER A 202 11.33 -10.53 -26.12
CA SER A 202 10.14 -11.19 -26.65
C SER A 202 9.91 -12.48 -25.88
N ASP A 203 9.42 -12.39 -24.64
CA ASP A 203 8.74 -13.53 -24.06
C ASP A 203 7.29 -13.50 -24.55
N SER A 204 7.10 -14.17 -25.69
CA SER A 204 5.81 -14.44 -26.33
C SER A 204 4.98 -15.34 -25.41
N THR A 205 4.53 -14.80 -24.29
CA THR A 205 3.52 -15.45 -23.46
C THR A 205 2.16 -15.13 -24.07
N SER A 206 1.53 -16.20 -24.54
CA SER A 206 0.17 -16.29 -25.03
C SER A 206 -0.79 -15.30 -24.38
N HIS A 207 -1.72 -14.76 -25.18
CA HIS A 207 -2.82 -13.87 -24.79
C HIS A 207 -3.70 -14.52 -23.70
N SER A 208 -3.21 -14.49 -22.47
CA SER A 208 -3.86 -14.99 -21.27
C SER A 208 -4.42 -13.79 -20.50
N SER A 209 -5.75 -13.69 -20.50
CA SER A 209 -6.61 -12.87 -19.64
C SER A 209 -5.96 -11.70 -18.87
N SER A 210 -6.22 -10.47 -19.33
CA SER A 210 -6.30 -9.23 -18.53
C SER A 210 -5.35 -9.12 -17.32
N ALA A 211 -4.03 -9.18 -17.53
CA ALA A 211 -3.08 -8.90 -16.46
C ALA A 211 -3.22 -7.43 -16.02
N GLN A 212 -3.46 -7.19 -14.72
CA GLN A 212 -3.41 -5.85 -14.13
C GLN A 212 -2.06 -5.66 -13.43
N TYR A 213 -1.61 -4.41 -13.40
CA TYR A 213 -0.37 -3.98 -12.76
C TYR A 213 -0.69 -2.95 -11.69
N LEU A 214 -0.03 -3.06 -10.55
CA LEU A 214 -0.13 -2.15 -9.42
C LEU A 214 1.08 -1.23 -9.42
N TYR A 215 0.81 0.06 -9.36
CA TYR A 215 1.78 1.14 -9.30
C TYR A 215 1.71 1.72 -7.88
N ILE A 216 2.84 1.70 -7.17
CA ILE A 216 2.95 2.20 -5.80
C ILE A 216 3.89 3.39 -5.81
N GLN A 217 3.35 4.58 -5.58
CA GLN A 217 4.13 5.82 -5.45
C GLN A 217 4.59 5.99 -4.01
N MET A 218 5.91 6.13 -3.86
CA MET A 218 6.63 6.26 -2.59
C MET A 218 7.58 7.45 -2.65
N GLU A 219 8.04 7.89 -1.48
CA GLU A 219 9.13 8.87 -1.44
C GLU A 219 10.37 8.33 -2.16
N LEU A 220 11.07 9.22 -2.87
CA LEU A 220 12.37 8.90 -3.44
C LEU A 220 13.44 9.06 -2.36
N CYS A 221 14.11 7.95 -2.03
CA CYS A 221 15.30 7.92 -1.19
C CYS A 221 16.56 8.20 -2.02
N ASP A 222 17.70 8.36 -1.35
CA ASP A 222 19.02 8.38 -1.97
C ASP A 222 19.24 7.09 -2.80
N LYS A 223 20.07 7.19 -3.84
CA LYS A 223 20.49 6.05 -4.66
C LYS A 223 21.27 5.02 -3.83
N LYS A 224 21.98 5.47 -2.80
CA LYS A 224 22.80 4.60 -1.95
C LYS A 224 21.94 3.85 -0.92
N THR A 225 22.09 2.53 -0.89
CA THR A 225 21.51 1.63 0.10
C THR A 225 22.46 1.40 1.28
N LEU A 226 21.94 0.84 2.37
CA LEU A 226 22.78 0.42 3.50
C LEU A 226 23.77 -0.68 3.08
N ARG A 227 23.40 -1.54 2.12
CA ARG A 227 24.32 -2.55 1.59
C ARG A 227 25.58 -1.91 1.01
N GLU A 228 25.40 -0.94 0.12
CA GLU A 228 26.50 -0.22 -0.52
C GLU A 228 27.32 0.58 0.50
N TRP A 229 26.65 1.17 1.50
CA TRP A 229 27.34 1.83 2.61
C TRP A 229 28.23 0.88 3.41
N ILE A 230 27.74 -0.32 3.74
CA ILE A 230 28.50 -1.34 4.47
C ILE A 230 29.70 -1.79 3.64
N ASP A 231 29.49 -2.09 2.36
CA ASP A 231 30.55 -2.54 1.45
C ASP A 231 31.67 -1.48 1.32
N GLU A 232 31.30 -0.19 1.17
CA GLU A 232 32.28 0.91 1.13
C GLU A 232 33.06 1.05 2.45
N LYS A 233 32.36 1.06 3.59
CA LYS A 233 32.99 1.23 4.91
C LYS A 233 33.87 0.04 5.27
N ASN A 234 33.54 -1.17 4.81
CA ASN A 234 34.36 -2.35 4.99
C ASN A 234 35.71 -2.27 4.25
N GLY A 235 35.82 -1.49 3.18
CA GLY A 235 37.09 -1.22 2.49
C GLY A 235 37.97 -0.15 3.15
N GLN A 236 37.46 0.56 4.16
CA GLN A 236 38.15 1.66 4.85
C GLN A 236 38.73 1.19 6.21
N GLN A 237 39.66 1.98 6.77
CA GLN A 237 40.15 1.72 8.12
C GLN A 237 39.03 1.77 9.15
N ARG A 238 39.13 0.90 10.16
CA ARG A 238 38.17 0.88 11.27
C ARG A 238 38.52 2.01 12.24
N ASP A 239 37.67 3.03 12.30
CA ASP A 239 37.81 4.15 13.22
C ASP A 239 36.57 4.31 14.13
N HIS A 240 36.70 5.19 15.12
CA HIS A 240 35.60 5.50 16.04
C HIS A 240 34.39 6.09 15.31
N LYS A 241 34.63 6.88 14.25
CA LYS A 241 33.58 7.56 13.48
C LYS A 241 32.67 6.56 12.76
N ARG A 242 33.24 5.52 12.13
CA ARG A 242 32.48 4.43 11.51
C ARG A 242 31.60 3.71 12.53
N ARG A 243 32.11 3.47 13.73
CA ARG A 243 31.35 2.82 14.80
C ARG A 243 30.15 3.67 15.21
N GLU A 244 30.35 4.96 15.40
CA GLU A 244 29.31 5.93 15.78
C GLU A 244 28.21 6.07 14.71
N GLU A 245 28.61 6.21 13.44
CA GLU A 245 27.69 6.25 12.29
C GLU A 245 26.84 4.97 12.24
N GLY A 246 27.48 3.81 12.36
CA GLY A 246 26.80 2.53 12.33
C GLY A 246 25.82 2.31 13.50
N LEU A 247 26.17 2.76 14.72
CA LEU A 247 25.24 2.72 15.86
C LEU A 247 24.03 3.63 15.66
N THR A 248 24.24 4.80 15.05
CA THR A 248 23.16 5.74 14.71
C THR A 248 22.20 5.13 13.70
N ILE A 249 22.73 4.52 12.64
CA ILE A 249 21.94 3.77 11.64
C ILE A 249 21.15 2.65 12.32
N MET A 250 21.81 1.85 13.16
CA MET A 250 21.18 0.73 13.86
C MET A 250 20.03 1.16 14.75
N LYS A 251 20.19 2.27 15.50
CA LYS A 251 19.13 2.82 16.34
C LYS A 251 17.90 3.19 15.50
N GLN A 252 18.10 3.81 14.34
CA GLN A 252 17.03 4.19 13.43
C GLN A 252 16.31 2.98 12.82
N ILE A 253 17.05 1.94 12.41
CA ILE A 253 16.46 0.68 11.93
C ILE A 253 15.59 0.06 13.03
N VAL A 254 16.12 -0.02 14.27
CA VAL A 254 15.38 -0.57 15.41
C VAL A 254 14.10 0.22 15.67
N ASN A 255 14.15 1.55 15.63
CA ASN A 255 12.97 2.39 15.79
C ASN A 255 11.90 2.08 14.73
N GLY A 256 12.29 1.98 13.45
CA GLY A 256 11.37 1.62 12.38
C GLY A 256 10.75 0.23 12.55
N VAL A 257 11.54 -0.76 12.96
CA VAL A 257 11.05 -2.13 13.19
C VAL A 257 10.11 -2.20 14.40
N VAL A 258 10.42 -1.52 15.50
CA VAL A 258 9.54 -1.43 16.67
C VAL A 258 8.18 -0.85 16.28
N TYR A 259 8.16 0.17 15.42
CA TYR A 259 6.93 0.74 14.92
C TYR A 259 6.14 -0.23 14.00
N ILE A 260 6.82 -0.94 13.09
CA ILE A 260 6.17 -1.98 12.26
C ILE A 260 5.49 -3.03 13.15
N HIS A 261 6.18 -3.46 14.22
CA HIS A 261 5.66 -4.43 15.17
C HIS A 261 4.50 -3.88 15.99
N SER A 262 4.49 -2.59 16.35
CA SER A 262 3.35 -1.98 17.05
C SER A 262 2.08 -1.94 16.21
N GLU A 263 2.21 -1.96 14.87
CA GLU A 263 1.09 -2.11 13.93
C GLU A 263 0.66 -3.58 13.72
N ASN A 264 1.18 -4.51 14.53
CA ASN A 264 0.99 -5.96 14.42
C ASN A 264 1.37 -6.53 13.04
N LEU A 265 2.42 -5.99 12.44
CA LEU A 265 2.95 -6.44 11.15
C LEU A 265 4.40 -6.94 11.30
N LEU A 266 4.81 -7.83 10.39
CA LEU A 266 6.18 -8.32 10.25
C LEU A 266 6.68 -7.99 8.84
N HIS A 267 7.91 -7.49 8.72
CA HIS A 267 8.49 -7.10 7.43
C HIS A 267 8.95 -8.32 6.60
N ARG A 268 9.61 -9.29 7.25
CA ARG A 268 10.10 -10.59 6.75
C ARG A 268 11.22 -10.58 5.71
N ASP A 269 11.57 -9.44 5.14
CA ASP A 269 12.77 -9.29 4.29
C ASP A 269 13.68 -8.13 4.70
N LEU A 270 13.89 -7.96 6.01
CA LEU A 270 14.84 -6.96 6.51
C LEU A 270 16.28 -7.38 6.17
N LYS A 271 16.91 -6.60 5.30
CA LYS A 271 18.30 -6.77 4.88
C LYS A 271 18.89 -5.41 4.47
N PRO A 272 20.21 -5.24 4.44
CA PRO A 272 20.84 -3.96 4.06
C PRO A 272 20.40 -3.42 2.70
N ALA A 273 20.07 -4.28 1.73
CA ALA A 273 19.60 -3.86 0.42
C ALA A 273 18.18 -3.25 0.42
N ASN A 274 17.39 -3.49 1.48
CA ASN A 274 16.04 -2.97 1.65
C ASN A 274 15.99 -1.76 2.61
N ILE A 275 17.16 -1.26 3.01
CA ILE A 275 17.30 -0.07 3.86
C ILE A 275 18.01 0.99 3.03
N MET A 276 17.35 2.12 2.81
CA MET A 276 17.85 3.24 2.01
C MET A 276 18.18 4.43 2.89
N PHE A 277 18.97 5.37 2.40
CA PHE A 277 19.16 6.66 3.06
C PHE A 277 18.14 7.68 2.54
N GLY A 278 17.54 8.46 3.45
CA GLY A 278 16.74 9.62 3.12
C GLY A 278 17.61 10.83 2.79
N ASN A 279 16.96 11.96 2.52
CA ASN A 279 17.65 13.17 2.06
C ASN A 279 18.37 13.92 3.19
N GLU A 280 18.06 13.62 4.45
CA GLU A 280 18.65 14.25 5.64
C GLU A 280 19.65 13.31 6.35
N GLY A 281 20.00 12.18 5.70
CA GLY A 281 20.94 11.18 6.24
C GLY A 281 20.28 10.19 7.21
N GLU A 282 18.96 10.26 7.40
CA GLU A 282 18.19 9.24 8.09
C GLU A 282 18.09 7.95 7.27
N VAL A 283 17.88 6.80 7.90
CA VAL A 283 17.63 5.54 7.18
C VAL A 283 16.14 5.24 7.11
N LYS A 284 15.73 4.66 5.99
CA LYS A 284 14.33 4.34 5.66
C LYS A 284 14.23 2.87 5.28
N ILE A 285 13.42 2.14 6.03
CA ILE A 285 13.06 0.75 5.73
C ILE A 285 12.07 0.77 4.57
N GLY A 286 12.36 -0.02 3.52
CA GLY A 286 11.50 -0.19 2.37
C GLY A 286 11.39 -1.65 1.93
N ASP A 287 10.69 -1.86 0.82
CA ASP A 287 10.35 -3.16 0.24
C ASP A 287 9.52 -4.08 1.16
N PHE A 288 8.24 -3.75 1.26
CA PHE A 288 7.25 -4.48 2.07
C PHE A 288 6.56 -5.60 1.26
N GLY A 289 7.15 -6.07 0.16
CA GLY A 289 6.55 -7.09 -0.71
C GLY A 289 6.29 -8.44 -0.02
N LEU A 290 6.91 -8.67 1.14
CA LEU A 290 6.73 -9.85 1.98
C LEU A 290 6.03 -9.55 3.31
N VAL A 291 5.43 -8.38 3.52
CA VAL A 291 4.76 -8.04 4.77
C VAL A 291 3.60 -8.99 5.11
N THR A 292 3.38 -9.24 6.40
CA THR A 292 2.25 -10.04 6.91
C THR A 292 1.86 -9.63 8.33
N GLU A 293 0.66 -10.00 8.76
CA GLU A 293 0.20 -9.83 10.15
C GLU A 293 0.96 -10.73 11.13
N ASP A 294 1.20 -10.20 12.33
CA ASP A 294 1.76 -10.90 13.49
C ASP A 294 0.62 -11.50 14.36
N ASN A 295 -0.13 -12.47 13.80
CA ASN A 295 -1.27 -13.07 14.50
C ASN A 295 -0.84 -14.20 15.45
N LYS A 296 -0.74 -13.90 16.74
CA LYS A 296 -0.31 -14.84 17.81
C LYS A 296 -1.13 -16.14 17.94
N SER A 297 -2.26 -16.27 17.26
CA SER A 297 -3.13 -17.46 17.31
C SER A 297 -3.12 -18.31 16.04
N ASP A 298 -2.38 -17.92 15.00
CA ASP A 298 -2.41 -18.60 13.70
C ASP A 298 -1.31 -19.67 13.64
N GLU A 299 -1.65 -20.92 13.97
CA GLU A 299 -0.74 -22.09 13.87
C GLU A 299 -0.16 -22.27 12.45
N ASN A 300 -0.79 -21.68 11.42
CA ASN A 300 -0.34 -21.68 10.03
C ASN A 300 0.72 -20.61 9.70
N LEU A 301 1.09 -19.73 10.64
CA LEU A 301 2.17 -18.75 10.44
C LEU A 301 3.49 -19.43 10.09
N ILE A 302 3.80 -20.57 10.70
CA ILE A 302 5.03 -21.33 10.41
C ILE A 302 4.99 -21.88 8.97
N GLU A 303 3.88 -22.44 8.52
CA GLU A 303 3.76 -22.92 7.14
C GLU A 303 3.85 -21.79 6.10
N ARG A 304 3.23 -20.64 6.39
CA ARG A 304 3.29 -19.43 5.54
C ARG A 304 4.65 -18.73 5.54
N THR A 305 5.55 -19.08 6.46
CA THR A 305 6.88 -18.46 6.63
C THR A 305 8.04 -19.35 6.21
N LYS A 306 7.83 -20.66 5.99
CA LYS A 306 8.86 -21.57 5.47
C LYS A 306 9.47 -20.99 4.18
N SER A 307 10.78 -20.73 4.21
CA SER A 307 11.59 -20.30 3.06
C SER A 307 11.21 -18.96 2.42
N THR A 308 10.56 -18.03 3.14
CA THR A 308 10.22 -16.69 2.61
C THR A 308 11.19 -15.61 3.07
N GLY A 309 11.85 -14.91 2.14
CA GLY A 309 12.87 -13.88 2.43
C GLY A 309 14.29 -14.33 2.07
N SER A 310 15.27 -13.48 2.35
CA SER A 310 16.68 -13.74 2.01
C SER A 310 17.36 -14.63 3.08
N LYS A 311 17.72 -15.88 2.73
CA LYS A 311 18.19 -16.93 3.67
C LYS A 311 19.29 -16.49 4.65
N SER A 312 20.29 -15.72 4.20
CA SER A 312 21.39 -15.26 5.06
C SER A 312 20.95 -14.28 6.15
N TYR A 313 19.78 -13.67 5.98
CA TYR A 313 19.18 -12.70 6.90
C TYR A 313 17.98 -13.27 7.65
N MET A 314 17.62 -14.54 7.44
CA MET A 314 16.56 -15.23 8.16
C MET A 314 16.98 -15.58 9.59
N ALA A 315 16.02 -15.50 10.52
CA ALA A 315 16.26 -15.93 11.89
C ALA A 315 16.38 -17.46 11.94
N PRO A 316 17.17 -18.06 12.85
CA PRO A 316 17.38 -19.52 12.91
C PRO A 316 16.07 -20.32 12.91
N GLU A 317 15.05 -19.82 13.58
CA GLU A 317 13.68 -20.34 13.66
C GLU A 317 12.90 -20.31 12.33
N GLN A 318 13.23 -19.38 11.42
CA GLN A 318 12.67 -19.35 10.06
C GLN A 318 13.30 -20.40 9.14
N VAL A 319 14.54 -20.84 9.44
CA VAL A 319 15.30 -21.82 8.65
C VAL A 319 15.11 -23.25 9.21
N HIS A 320 15.05 -23.39 10.54
CA HIS A 320 14.86 -24.64 11.25
C HIS A 320 13.79 -24.46 12.34
N PRO A 321 12.51 -24.70 12.03
CA PRO A 321 11.45 -24.61 13.03
C PRO A 321 11.62 -25.77 14.02
N ARG A 322 12.19 -25.51 15.20
CA ARG A 322 12.10 -26.46 16.32
C ARG A 322 10.68 -26.41 16.88
N HIS A 323 10.14 -27.56 17.26
CA HIS A 323 8.87 -27.63 17.99
C HIS A 323 9.02 -26.90 19.33
N GLY A 324 8.55 -25.64 19.37
CA GLY A 324 8.62 -24.78 20.54
C GLY A 324 8.75 -23.32 20.14
N ASP A 325 7.60 -22.66 20.05
CA ASP A 325 7.39 -21.23 19.83
C ASP A 325 7.42 -20.72 18.36
N PRO A 326 6.27 -20.78 17.66
CA PRO A 326 6.02 -20.13 16.35
C PRO A 326 6.26 -18.61 16.33
N HIS A 327 6.28 -17.95 17.49
CA HIS A 327 6.09 -16.50 17.62
C HIS A 327 7.39 -15.70 17.46
N ARG A 328 8.41 -16.30 16.84
CA ARG A 328 9.78 -15.76 16.85
C ARG A 328 10.30 -15.21 15.53
N VAL A 329 9.49 -15.13 14.50
CA VAL A 329 9.87 -14.86 13.10
C VAL A 329 10.66 -13.54 12.89
N GLU A 330 10.48 -12.53 13.74
CA GLU A 330 11.35 -11.34 13.86
C GLU A 330 11.69 -11.00 15.33
N SER A 331 11.75 -12.01 16.21
CA SER A 331 11.73 -11.74 17.66
C SER A 331 13.02 -11.09 18.17
N ARG A 332 12.82 -9.83 18.54
CA ARG A 332 13.70 -8.87 19.20
C ARG A 332 14.60 -8.09 18.23
N ALA A 333 14.46 -6.77 18.30
CA ALA A 333 15.46 -5.81 17.86
C ALA A 333 16.90 -6.28 18.16
N ALA A 334 17.14 -6.98 19.28
CA ALA A 334 18.41 -7.60 19.64
C ALA A 334 18.95 -8.64 18.61
N GLY A 335 18.10 -9.49 18.01
CA GLY A 335 18.51 -10.47 16.99
C GLY A 335 18.79 -9.82 15.63
N LEU A 336 18.10 -8.72 15.32
CA LEU A 336 18.39 -7.87 14.17
C LEU A 336 19.71 -7.12 14.38
N VAL A 337 19.86 -6.48 15.55
CA VAL A 337 21.08 -5.83 16.03
C VAL A 337 22.26 -6.78 15.95
N GLY A 338 22.14 -8.01 16.43
CA GLY A 338 23.24 -9.00 16.37
C GLY A 338 23.67 -9.35 14.94
N ARG A 339 22.73 -9.46 13.99
CA ARG A 339 23.02 -9.73 12.58
C ARG A 339 23.70 -8.54 11.90
N PHE A 340 23.11 -7.35 12.03
CA PHE A 340 23.72 -6.14 11.50
C PHE A 340 25.09 -5.85 12.14
N SER A 341 25.24 -6.10 13.45
CA SER A 341 26.50 -5.86 14.16
C SER A 341 27.68 -6.64 13.60
N LYS A 342 27.43 -7.87 13.11
CA LYS A 342 28.46 -8.68 12.42
C LYS A 342 28.90 -8.04 11.10
N GLU A 343 27.96 -7.49 10.33
CA GLU A 343 28.27 -6.84 9.05
C GLU A 343 28.94 -5.47 9.22
N PHE A 344 28.52 -4.71 10.24
CA PHE A 344 29.19 -3.48 10.62
C PHE A 344 30.59 -3.72 11.21
N HIS A 345 30.93 -4.98 11.54
CA HIS A 345 32.16 -5.37 12.23
C HIS A 345 32.36 -4.63 13.56
N PHE A 346 31.29 -4.47 14.36
CA PHE A 346 31.38 -3.83 15.68
C PHE A 346 32.09 -4.68 16.74
N SER A 347 32.62 -5.86 16.35
CA SER A 347 33.44 -6.70 17.21
C SER A 347 34.58 -5.87 17.81
N PRO A 348 34.82 -5.94 19.12
CA PRO A 348 36.07 -5.44 19.67
C PRO A 348 37.18 -6.22 18.98
N THR A 349 38.13 -5.53 18.36
CA THR A 349 39.45 -6.11 18.17
C THR A 349 39.98 -6.39 19.57
N SER A 350 40.18 -7.67 19.85
CA SER A 350 40.85 -8.17 21.06
C SER A 350 42.15 -7.43 21.34
#